data_AF-A0A812W4I8-F1
#
_entry.id   AF-A0A812W4I8-F1
#
_cell.length_a   1.000
_cell.length_b   1.000
_cell.length_c   1.000
_cell.angle_alpha   90.00
_cell.angle_beta   90.00
_cell.angle_gamma   90.00
#
_symmetry.space_group_name_H-M   'P 1'
#
loop_
_entity.id
_entity.type
_entity.pdbx_description
1 polymer ?
#
loop_
_entity_poly.entity_id
_entity_poly.type
_entity_poly.pdbx_seq_one_letter_code
_entity_poly.pdbx_strand_id
1 'polypeptide(L)'
;MCDHEAIIYLSSLGPGLRGGETVFPVALDPQKEGPPSEAEERMIEAAGELLDVSLDHTDKVLDETRLDIVDAARIKQAARDLLFHADHGSTGLRVTPSQGSACLFWTRQDDGEIDRFSWHGGAPVVPDADTAQRLKPEMQGWKWTLQKFKEVPVDVRSNASKMADFVRRTRREAFDKFG
;
A
#
# COMPACT_ATOMS: atom_id res chain seq x y z
N MET A 1 -14.91 -6.75 3.07
CA MET A 1 -13.99 -5.62 3.28
C MET A 1 -12.92 -6.05 4.28
N CYS A 2 -11.67 -5.79 3.94
CA CYS A 2 -10.50 -6.17 4.73
C CYS A 2 -10.38 -5.29 6.00
N ASP A 3 -9.92 -5.88 7.10
CA ASP A 3 -9.47 -5.22 8.33
C ASP A 3 -7.97 -4.92 8.24
N HIS A 4 -7.18 -5.96 7.98
CA HIS A 4 -5.74 -5.88 7.82
C HIS A 4 -5.23 -6.94 6.84
N GLU A 5 -4.06 -6.65 6.30
CA GLU A 5 -3.36 -7.51 5.36
C GLU A 5 -1.97 -7.86 5.92
N ALA A 6 -1.55 -9.10 5.65
CA ALA A 6 -0.18 -9.53 5.84
C ALA A 6 0.41 -9.93 4.49
N ILE A 7 1.51 -9.28 4.11
CA ILE A 7 2.35 -9.65 2.97
C ILE A 7 3.54 -10.43 3.51
N ILE A 8 3.61 -11.73 3.23
CA ILE A 8 4.69 -12.62 3.64
C ILE A 8 5.65 -12.76 2.46
N TYR A 9 6.92 -12.43 2.65
CA TYR A 9 7.93 -12.52 1.61
C TYR A 9 8.52 -13.93 1.59
N LEU A 10 8.26 -14.66 0.51
CA LEU A 10 8.72 -16.03 0.32
C LEU A 10 10.13 -16.08 -0.28
N SER A 11 10.62 -14.96 -0.81
CA SER A 11 11.97 -14.81 -1.35
C SER A 11 12.56 -13.44 -1.02
N SER A 12 13.88 -13.40 -0.83
CA SER A 12 14.67 -12.18 -0.93
C SER A 12 14.98 -11.91 -2.40
N LEU A 13 15.36 -10.68 -2.75
CA LEU A 13 15.94 -10.43 -4.06
C LEU A 13 17.35 -11.04 -4.14
N GLY A 14 17.62 -11.71 -5.25
CA GLY A 14 18.95 -12.24 -5.54
C GLY A 14 19.97 -11.14 -5.83
N PRO A 15 21.28 -11.45 -5.81
CA PRO A 15 22.33 -10.51 -6.21
C PRO A 15 22.09 -9.99 -7.63
N GLY A 16 22.36 -8.70 -7.85
CA GLY A 16 22.19 -8.07 -9.16
C GLY A 16 20.79 -7.52 -9.45
N LEU A 17 19.88 -7.54 -8.46
CA LEU A 17 18.50 -7.08 -8.59
C LEU A 17 18.20 -5.99 -7.58
N ARG A 18 17.33 -5.06 -7.97
CA ARG A 18 16.81 -3.98 -7.13
C ARG A 18 15.30 -3.83 -7.33
N GLY A 19 14.68 -3.00 -6.49
CA GLY A 19 13.24 -2.76 -6.51
C GLY A 19 12.49 -3.81 -5.70
N GLY A 20 11.31 -4.21 -6.17
CA GLY A 20 10.51 -5.26 -5.51
C GLY A 20 10.00 -4.88 -4.12
N GLU A 21 10.17 -3.65 -3.65
CA GLU A 21 9.64 -3.20 -2.38
C GLU A 21 8.11 -3.24 -2.39
N THR A 22 7.51 -3.42 -1.21
CA THR A 22 6.12 -2.99 -1.01
C THR A 22 6.16 -1.53 -0.66
N VAL A 23 5.49 -0.70 -1.45
CA VAL A 23 5.53 0.76 -1.36
C VAL A 23 4.22 1.26 -0.78
N PHE A 24 4.29 2.11 0.23
CA PHE A 24 3.17 2.83 0.83
C PHE A 24 3.36 4.32 0.56
N PRO A 25 2.93 4.85 -0.61
CA PRO A 25 3.29 6.20 -1.06
C PRO A 25 2.79 7.33 -0.13
N VAL A 26 1.79 7.03 0.70
CA VAL A 26 1.12 7.97 1.61
C VAL A 26 1.55 7.77 3.07
N ALA A 27 2.13 6.62 3.42
CA ALA A 27 2.47 6.32 4.80
C ALA A 27 3.55 7.26 5.33
N LEU A 28 3.33 7.79 6.52
CA LEU A 28 4.28 8.69 7.19
C LEU A 28 5.28 7.88 8.01
N ASP A 29 6.52 8.36 8.06
CA ASP A 29 7.53 7.81 8.95
C ASP A 29 7.23 8.21 10.40
N PRO A 30 6.91 7.26 11.29
CA PRO A 30 6.61 7.57 12.69
C PRO A 30 7.82 8.11 13.46
N GLN A 31 9.04 7.95 12.94
CA GLN A 31 10.27 8.48 13.54
C GLN A 31 10.57 9.92 13.10
N LYS A 32 9.89 10.41 12.05
CA LYS A 32 10.05 11.78 11.58
C LYS A 32 9.29 12.74 12.49
N GLU A 33 10.03 13.60 13.19
CA GLU A 33 9.44 14.68 13.97
C GLU A 33 8.93 15.82 13.07
N GLY A 34 7.80 16.42 13.48
CA GLY A 34 7.19 17.56 12.80
C GLY A 34 5.97 17.19 11.94
N PRO A 35 5.30 18.21 11.37
CA PRO A 35 4.18 17.98 10.46
C PRO A 35 4.64 17.30 9.16
N PRO A 36 3.72 16.69 8.41
CA PRO A 36 4.00 16.24 7.05
C PRO A 36 4.52 17.42 6.20
N SER A 37 5.45 17.13 5.30
CA SER A 37 5.88 18.05 4.26
C SER A 37 4.77 18.29 3.25
N GLU A 38 4.82 19.39 2.49
CA GLU A 38 3.81 19.67 1.46
C GLU A 38 3.65 18.52 0.45
N ALA A 39 4.74 17.80 0.14
CA ALA A 39 4.68 16.64 -0.74
C ALA A 39 3.91 15.47 -0.11
N GLU A 40 4.09 15.22 1.19
CA GLU A 40 3.34 14.20 1.93
C GLU A 40 1.86 14.61 2.08
N GLU A 41 1.57 15.88 2.39
CA GLU A 41 0.20 16.40 2.46
C GLU A 41 -0.55 16.23 1.14
N ARG A 42 0.08 16.55 0.00
CA ARG A 42 -0.50 16.33 -1.33
C ARG A 42 -0.84 14.86 -1.59
N MET A 43 -0.01 13.92 -1.14
CA MET A 43 -0.30 12.48 -1.29
C MET A 43 -1.44 12.02 -0.39
N ILE A 44 -1.51 12.56 0.83
CA ILE A 44 -2.60 12.30 1.78
C ILE A 44 -3.93 12.80 1.22
N GLU A 45 -3.93 13.96 0.57
CA GLU A 45 -5.09 14.53 -0.10
C GLU A 45 -5.49 13.68 -1.31
N ALA A 46 -4.55 13.37 -2.22
CA ALA A 46 -4.80 12.54 -3.40
C ALA A 46 -5.40 11.17 -3.05
N ALA A 47 -4.87 10.51 -2.01
CA ALA A 47 -5.42 9.26 -1.49
C ALA A 47 -6.84 9.41 -0.92
N GLY A 48 -7.12 10.55 -0.26
CA GLY A 48 -8.45 10.90 0.22
C GLY A 48 -9.44 11.09 -0.92
N GLU A 49 -9.06 11.84 -1.96
CA GLU A 49 -9.91 12.10 -3.12
C GLU A 49 -10.37 10.82 -3.83
N LEU A 50 -9.48 9.83 -3.97
CA LEU A 50 -9.84 8.53 -4.53
C LEU A 50 -10.84 7.78 -3.65
N LEU A 51 -10.62 7.78 -2.34
CA LEU A 51 -11.50 7.10 -1.38
C LEU A 51 -12.88 7.77 -1.28
N ASP A 52 -12.95 9.10 -1.40
CA ASP A 52 -14.20 9.87 -1.36
C ASP A 52 -15.15 9.48 -2.52
N VAL A 53 -14.60 9.01 -3.64
CA VAL A 53 -15.35 8.46 -4.79
C VAL A 53 -15.39 6.93 -4.81
N SER A 54 -15.11 6.28 -3.66
CA SER A 54 -15.12 4.83 -3.49
C SER A 54 -14.16 4.06 -4.40
N LEU A 55 -13.04 4.67 -4.78
CA LEU A 55 -11.96 4.02 -5.52
C LEU A 55 -10.86 3.57 -4.55
N ASP A 56 -10.62 2.26 -4.53
CA ASP A 56 -9.65 1.57 -3.69
C ASP A 56 -8.43 1.02 -4.46
N HIS A 57 -8.40 1.26 -5.78
CA HIS A 57 -7.31 0.87 -6.68
C HIS A 57 -7.13 1.89 -7.80
N THR A 58 -5.88 2.22 -8.14
CA THR A 58 -5.54 3.19 -9.21
C THR A 58 -5.86 2.66 -10.62
N ASP A 59 -5.77 1.35 -10.85
CA ASP A 59 -6.07 0.73 -12.16
C ASP A 59 -7.50 1.02 -12.63
N LYS A 60 -8.45 1.02 -11.69
CA LYS A 60 -9.87 1.33 -11.98
C LYS A 60 -10.05 2.77 -12.45
N VAL A 61 -9.15 3.67 -12.05
CA VAL A 61 -9.20 5.09 -12.38
C VAL A 61 -8.64 5.37 -13.78
N LEU A 62 -7.61 4.62 -14.16
CA LEU A 62 -6.93 4.81 -15.43
C LEU A 62 -7.65 4.13 -16.60
N ASP A 63 -8.57 3.21 -16.32
CA ASP A 63 -9.47 2.64 -17.32
C ASP A 63 -10.52 3.68 -17.74
N GLU A 64 -10.29 4.33 -18.88
CA GLU A 64 -11.13 5.41 -19.40
C GLU A 64 -12.56 4.97 -19.73
N THR A 65 -12.82 3.67 -19.78
CA THR A 65 -14.15 3.13 -20.08
C THR A 65 -15.07 3.07 -18.85
N ARG A 66 -14.56 3.34 -17.64
CA ARG A 66 -15.24 2.97 -16.38
C ARG A 66 -15.68 4.11 -15.48
N LEU A 67 -15.48 5.38 -15.84
CA LEU A 67 -15.77 6.50 -14.93
C LEU A 67 -16.84 7.44 -15.46
N ASP A 68 -18.08 7.23 -15.03
CA ASP A 68 -19.09 8.28 -14.90
C ASP A 68 -18.93 8.95 -13.53
N ILE A 69 -17.77 9.60 -13.32
CA ILE A 69 -17.40 10.24 -12.06
C ILE A 69 -17.39 11.75 -12.26
N VAL A 70 -18.04 12.46 -11.34
CA VAL A 70 -17.95 13.92 -11.23
C VAL A 70 -16.48 14.29 -10.99
N ASP A 71 -15.94 15.15 -11.84
CA ASP A 71 -14.55 15.62 -11.76
C ASP A 71 -13.49 14.53 -12.08
N ALA A 72 -13.77 13.66 -13.06
CA ALA A 72 -12.87 12.58 -13.49
C ALA A 72 -11.42 13.05 -13.80
N ALA A 73 -11.22 14.28 -14.25
CA ALA A 73 -9.89 14.83 -14.49
C ALA A 73 -9.07 14.96 -13.20
N ARG A 74 -9.69 15.47 -12.12
CA ARG A 74 -9.09 15.57 -10.80
C ARG A 74 -8.76 14.19 -10.23
N ILE A 75 -9.71 13.25 -10.28
CA ILE A 75 -9.53 11.88 -9.78
C ILE A 75 -8.42 11.15 -10.55
N LYS A 76 -8.34 11.32 -11.88
CA LYS A 76 -7.22 10.80 -12.69
C LYS A 76 -5.88 11.42 -12.29
N GLN A 77 -5.86 12.71 -11.94
CA GLN A 77 -4.64 13.36 -11.47
C GLN A 77 -4.20 12.80 -10.12
N ALA A 78 -5.11 12.66 -9.15
CA ALA A 78 -4.82 12.05 -7.86
C ALA A 78 -4.22 10.63 -7.99
N ALA A 79 -4.79 9.80 -8.88
CA ALA A 79 -4.23 8.47 -9.16
C ALA A 79 -2.81 8.54 -9.77
N ARG A 80 -2.56 9.48 -10.69
CA ARG A 80 -1.24 9.68 -11.30
C ARG A 80 -0.21 10.16 -10.30
N ASP A 81 -0.60 11.05 -9.39
CA ASP A 81 0.28 11.56 -8.36
C ASP A 81 0.72 10.44 -7.40
N LEU A 82 -0.21 9.59 -6.95
CA LEU A 82 0.12 8.40 -6.15
C LEU A 82 1.08 7.46 -6.88
N LEU A 83 0.84 7.16 -8.16
CA LEU A 83 1.71 6.30 -8.96
C LEU A 83 3.10 6.91 -9.15
N PHE A 84 3.17 8.21 -9.46
CA PHE A 84 4.43 8.92 -9.63
C PHE A 84 5.30 8.83 -8.37
N HIS A 85 4.72 9.09 -7.20
CA HIS A 85 5.42 9.00 -5.92
C HIS A 85 5.79 7.55 -5.56
N ALA A 86 4.91 6.60 -5.84
CA ALA A 86 5.18 5.18 -5.68
C ALA A 86 6.34 4.68 -6.55
N ASP A 87 6.53 5.23 -7.75
CA ASP A 87 7.63 4.88 -8.64
C ASP A 87 8.95 5.54 -8.25
N HIS A 88 8.92 6.83 -7.88
CA HIS A 88 10.15 7.63 -7.69
C HIS A 88 10.66 7.62 -6.25
N GLY A 89 9.84 7.24 -5.26
CA GLY A 89 10.27 7.17 -3.86
C GLY A 89 10.53 8.53 -3.23
N SER A 90 9.82 9.56 -3.71
CA SER A 90 9.88 10.92 -3.18
C SER A 90 9.16 11.08 -1.83
N THR A 91 8.23 10.19 -1.49
CA THR A 91 7.48 10.17 -0.22
C THR A 91 7.14 8.73 0.17
N GLY A 92 6.61 8.55 1.39
CA GLY A 92 6.04 7.28 1.82
C GLY A 92 7.02 6.33 2.52
N LEU A 93 6.55 5.11 2.79
CA LEU A 93 7.36 4.02 3.31
C LEU A 93 7.62 2.96 2.25
N ARG A 94 8.80 2.31 2.32
CA ARG A 94 9.18 1.20 1.45
C ARG A 94 9.65 0.03 2.29
N VAL A 95 9.08 -1.14 2.04
CA VAL A 95 9.47 -2.38 2.71
C VAL A 95 10.21 -3.26 1.73
N THR A 96 11.53 -3.38 1.92
CA THR A 96 12.38 -4.27 1.13
C THR A 96 12.04 -5.74 1.42
N PRO A 97 11.80 -6.57 0.40
CA PRO A 97 11.48 -7.97 0.59
C PRO A 97 12.67 -8.73 1.19
N SER A 98 12.42 -9.46 2.28
CA SER A 98 13.39 -10.35 2.91
C SER A 98 12.73 -11.70 3.18
N GLN A 99 13.31 -12.79 2.70
CA GLN A 99 12.73 -14.12 2.83
C GLN A 99 12.40 -14.45 4.29
N GLY A 100 11.14 -14.86 4.53
CA GLY A 100 10.64 -15.22 5.85
C GLY A 100 10.14 -14.02 6.67
N SER A 101 10.31 -12.78 6.20
CA SER A 101 9.71 -11.62 6.85
C SER A 101 8.25 -11.43 6.44
N ALA A 102 7.52 -10.65 7.24
CA ALA A 102 6.15 -10.28 6.97
C ALA A 102 5.94 -8.76 7.19
N CYS A 103 5.19 -8.13 6.30
CA CYS A 103 4.68 -6.78 6.45
C CYS A 103 3.20 -6.87 6.84
N LEU A 104 2.87 -6.43 8.05
CA LEU A 104 1.51 -6.39 8.59
C LEU A 104 1.06 -4.93 8.67
N PHE A 105 -0.10 -4.63 8.10
CA PHE A 105 -0.68 -3.30 8.15
C PHE A 105 -2.21 -3.38 8.13
N TRP A 106 -2.86 -2.37 8.73
CA TRP A 106 -4.31 -2.25 8.76
C TRP A 106 -4.77 -1.43 7.57
N THR A 107 -5.89 -1.83 6.98
CA THR A 107 -6.54 -1.10 5.87
C THR A 107 -7.68 -0.21 6.38
N ARG A 108 -7.86 -0.14 7.71
CA ARG A 108 -8.87 0.66 8.39
C ARG A 108 -8.30 1.35 9.62
N GLN A 109 -8.84 2.52 9.93
CA GLN A 109 -8.55 3.29 11.14
C GLN A 109 -9.38 2.76 12.34
N ASP A 110 -9.09 3.27 13.54
CA ASP A 110 -9.74 2.86 14.80
C ASP A 110 -11.23 3.24 14.90
N ASP A 111 -11.69 4.12 14.00
CA ASP A 111 -13.10 4.46 13.79
C ASP A 111 -13.79 3.53 12.79
N GLY A 112 -13.04 2.61 12.17
CA GLY A 112 -13.52 1.68 11.18
C GLY A 112 -13.53 2.22 9.76
N GLU A 113 -13.15 3.47 9.50
CA GLU A 113 -13.05 4.03 8.15
C GLU A 113 -11.84 3.47 7.39
N ILE A 114 -11.87 3.53 6.05
CA ILE A 114 -10.72 3.09 5.24
C ILE A 114 -9.52 3.99 5.56
N ASP A 115 -8.36 3.35 5.77
CA ASP A 115 -7.13 4.07 6.09
C ASP A 115 -6.43 4.55 4.82
N ARG A 116 -6.43 5.87 4.59
CA ARG A 116 -5.72 6.49 3.45
C ARG A 116 -4.21 6.29 3.50
N PHE A 117 -3.62 5.99 4.66
CA PHE A 117 -2.19 5.70 4.78
C PHE A 117 -1.85 4.27 4.35
N SER A 118 -2.86 3.41 4.18
CA SER A 118 -2.70 2.00 3.79
C SER A 118 -2.65 1.75 2.28
N TRP A 119 -2.79 2.80 1.46
CA TRP A 119 -2.54 2.70 0.01
C TRP A 119 -1.16 2.12 -0.22
N HIS A 120 -1.08 1.06 -1.03
CA HIS A 120 0.17 0.36 -1.28
C HIS A 120 0.22 -0.32 -2.64
N GLY A 121 1.43 -0.67 -3.07
CA GLY A 121 1.69 -1.39 -4.32
C GLY A 121 3.05 -2.08 -4.31
N GLY A 122 3.33 -2.86 -5.36
CA GLY A 122 4.64 -3.50 -5.55
C GLY A 122 5.51 -2.71 -6.51
N ALA A 123 6.70 -2.28 -6.07
CA ALA A 123 7.69 -1.73 -6.98
C ALA A 123 8.19 -2.80 -7.97
N PRO A 124 8.51 -2.43 -9.22
CA PRO A 124 9.01 -3.37 -10.21
C PRO A 124 10.35 -3.97 -9.75
N VAL A 125 10.55 -5.28 -9.99
CA VAL A 125 11.86 -5.92 -9.84
C VAL A 125 12.64 -5.69 -11.12
N VAL A 126 13.79 -5.03 -11.02
CA VAL A 126 14.64 -4.73 -12.17
C VAL A 126 16.07 -5.18 -11.92
N PRO A 127 16.80 -5.63 -12.96
CA PRO A 127 18.24 -5.79 -12.87
C PRO A 127 18.91 -4.47 -12.49
N ASP A 128 19.98 -4.54 -11.71
CA ASP A 128 20.87 -3.39 -11.57
C ASP A 128 21.59 -3.12 -12.91
N ALA A 129 22.11 -1.89 -13.08
CA ALA A 129 22.69 -1.46 -14.34
C ALA A 129 23.89 -2.32 -14.76
N ASP A 130 24.66 -2.82 -13.78
CA ASP A 130 25.89 -3.58 -13.99
C ASP A 130 25.66 -5.07 -14.29
N THR A 131 24.55 -5.64 -13.82
CA THR A 131 24.23 -7.07 -13.98
C THR A 131 23.16 -7.33 -15.05
N ALA A 132 22.49 -6.28 -15.56
CA ALA A 132 21.55 -6.36 -16.68
C ALA A 132 22.12 -7.05 -17.94
N GLN A 133 23.44 -6.97 -18.16
CA GLN A 133 24.13 -7.60 -19.29
C GLN A 133 24.49 -9.08 -19.05
N ARG A 134 24.39 -9.58 -17.81
CA ARG A 134 24.94 -10.89 -17.40
C ARG A 134 23.90 -11.92 -16.97
N LEU A 135 22.68 -11.49 -16.69
CA LEU A 135 21.60 -12.42 -16.32
C LEU A 135 21.00 -13.07 -17.56
N LYS A 136 20.88 -14.40 -17.53
CA LYS A 136 20.11 -15.13 -18.54
C LYS A 136 18.62 -14.74 -18.43
N PRO A 137 17.88 -14.60 -19.55
CA PRO A 137 16.47 -14.19 -19.55
C PRO A 137 15.58 -15.00 -18.59
N GLU A 138 15.82 -16.30 -18.48
CA GLU A 138 15.08 -17.24 -17.62
C GLU A 138 15.34 -17.08 -16.11
N MET A 139 16.34 -16.28 -15.73
CA MET A 139 16.70 -15.99 -14.33
C MET A 139 16.47 -14.52 -13.93
N GLN A 140 15.74 -13.74 -14.73
CA GLN A 140 15.28 -12.42 -14.31
C GLN A 140 14.45 -12.58 -13.03
N GLY A 141 14.95 -12.02 -11.92
CA GLY A 141 14.56 -12.42 -10.58
C GLY A 141 13.10 -12.25 -10.27
N TRP A 142 12.55 -13.22 -9.56
CA TRP A 142 11.16 -13.26 -9.14
C TRP A 142 11.04 -12.81 -7.68
N LYS A 143 10.06 -11.95 -7.41
CA LYS A 143 9.55 -11.71 -6.05
C LYS A 143 8.39 -12.66 -5.81
N TRP A 144 8.53 -13.55 -4.84
CA TRP A 144 7.45 -14.41 -4.39
C TRP A 144 6.89 -13.87 -3.08
N THR A 145 5.58 -13.63 -3.06
CA THR A 145 4.85 -13.26 -1.85
C THR A 145 3.64 -14.15 -1.64
N LEU A 146 3.23 -14.29 -0.38
CA LEU A 146 1.93 -14.78 0.01
C LEU A 146 1.18 -13.64 0.70
N GLN A 147 0.00 -13.29 0.19
CA GLN A 147 -0.87 -12.29 0.80
C GLN A 147 -1.98 -12.98 1.59
N LYS A 148 -2.18 -12.56 2.83
CA LYS A 148 -3.30 -12.99 3.67
C LYS A 148 -4.14 -11.79 4.06
N PHE A 149 -5.41 -11.85 3.72
CA PHE A 149 -6.41 -10.85 4.07
C PHE A 149 -7.22 -11.35 5.26
N LYS A 150 -7.36 -10.53 6.30
CA LYS A 150 -8.35 -10.77 7.35
C LYS A 150 -9.55 -9.88 7.08
N GLU A 151 -10.68 -10.50 6.76
CA GLU A 151 -11.92 -9.75 6.61
C GLU A 151 -12.60 -9.46 7.95
N VAL A 152 -13.33 -8.35 7.99
CA VAL A 152 -14.28 -8.06 9.07
C VAL A 152 -15.45 -9.06 8.99
N PRO A 153 -15.92 -9.65 10.11
CA PRO A 153 -17.10 -10.53 10.12
C PRO A 153 -18.34 -9.87 9.51
N VAL A 154 -19.16 -10.64 8.79
CA VAL A 154 -20.31 -10.11 8.02
C VAL A 154 -21.31 -9.38 8.91
N ASP A 155 -21.58 -9.90 10.12
CA ASP A 155 -22.49 -9.34 11.12
C ASP A 155 -21.96 -8.06 11.80
N VAL A 156 -20.67 -7.78 11.63
CA VAL A 156 -20.00 -6.56 12.11
C VAL A 156 -20.02 -5.45 11.05
N ARG A 157 -19.97 -5.81 9.75
CA ARG A 157 -19.78 -4.87 8.63
C ARG A 157 -20.82 -3.75 8.53
N SER A 158 -22.06 -4.03 8.92
CA SER A 158 -23.18 -3.08 8.79
C SER A 158 -23.35 -2.14 9.98
N ASN A 159 -22.52 -2.27 11.02
CA ASN A 159 -22.61 -1.47 12.24
C ASN A 159 -21.28 -0.76 12.50
N ALA A 160 -21.26 0.56 12.32
CA ALA A 160 -20.05 1.38 12.46
C ALA A 160 -19.37 1.24 13.84
N SER A 161 -20.14 1.20 14.93
CA SER A 161 -19.57 1.01 16.28
C SER A 161 -18.91 -0.36 16.42
N LYS A 162 -19.57 -1.43 15.96
CA LYS A 162 -19.00 -2.79 16.00
C LYS A 162 -17.76 -2.90 15.10
N MET A 163 -17.76 -2.22 13.96
CA MET A 163 -16.63 -2.12 13.04
C MET A 163 -15.42 -1.49 13.73
N ALA A 164 -15.60 -0.27 14.28
CA ALA A 164 -14.57 0.46 15.03
C ALA A 164 -13.98 -0.39 16.17
N ASP A 165 -14.84 -1.02 16.97
CA ASP A 165 -14.41 -1.86 18.08
C ASP A 165 -13.66 -3.12 17.61
N PHE A 166 -14.08 -3.72 16.49
CA PHE A 166 -13.37 -4.86 15.91
C PHE A 166 -11.95 -4.47 15.46
N VAL A 167 -11.82 -3.40 14.67
CA VAL A 167 -10.52 -2.93 14.12
C VAL A 167 -9.59 -2.51 15.25
N ARG A 168 -10.07 -1.70 16.20
CA ARG A 168 -9.28 -1.25 17.36
C ARG A 168 -8.75 -2.42 18.18
N ARG A 169 -9.59 -3.46 18.37
CA ARG A 169 -9.20 -4.66 19.12
C ARG A 169 -8.16 -5.48 18.36
N THR A 170 -8.33 -5.74 17.07
CA THR A 170 -7.35 -6.51 16.29
C THR A 170 -6.01 -5.79 16.21
N ARG A 171 -6.01 -4.46 16.08
CA ARG A 171 -4.81 -3.61 16.11
C ARG A 171 -4.09 -3.69 17.45
N ARG A 172 -4.82 -3.50 18.55
CA ARG A 172 -4.26 -3.60 19.91
C ARG A 172 -3.68 -4.98 20.19
N GLU A 173 -4.42 -6.05 19.89
CA GLU A 173 -3.97 -7.43 20.08
C GLU A 173 -2.68 -7.74 19.31
N ALA A 174 -2.47 -7.11 18.15
CA ALA A 174 -1.25 -7.29 17.37
C ALA A 174 -0.10 -6.45 17.92
N PHE A 175 -0.35 -5.19 18.31
CA PHE A 175 0.64 -4.34 18.96
C PHE A 175 1.16 -4.99 20.25
N ASP A 176 0.28 -5.53 21.09
CA ASP A 176 0.66 -6.22 22.33
C ASP A 176 1.54 -7.47 22.09
N LYS A 177 1.49 -8.06 20.89
CA LYS A 177 2.24 -9.29 20.54
C LYS A 177 3.54 -9.02 19.79
N PHE A 178 3.61 -7.93 19.04
CA PHE A 178 4.68 -7.69 18.07
C PHE A 178 5.34 -6.30 18.19
N GLY A 179 4.78 -5.39 18.98
CA GLY A 179 5.26 -4.02 19.18
C GLY A 179 6.12 -3.84 20.42
#